data_AF-A0A832K396-F1
#
_entry.id   AF-A0A832K396-F1
#
_cell.length_a   1.000
_cell.length_b   1.000
_cell.length_c   1.000
_cell.angle_alpha   90.00
_cell.angle_beta   90.00
_cell.angle_gamma   90.00
#
_symmetry.space_group_name_H-M   'P 1'
#
loop_
_entity.id
_entity.type
_entity.pdbx_description
1 polymer ?
#
loop_
_entity_poly.entity_id
_entity_poly.type
_entity_poly.pdbx_seq_one_letter_code
_entity_poly.pdbx_strand_id
1 'polypeptide(L)'
;MGWKEEIDKLKRDIEESYKRALEELEDIVESVLSWRGIISPRRLYRELRSVVDDFKADLFDIERRLREIEREVGEEAKSSIVEIEKLIEDRVREFTKKYEESVKKLESYVPVEWRGRRPWIAISMMPQKLAMIISREVTGALRTALSELERAVEETSAVVSSIRLRKEDMGVIDELVNAGIFKSRSEAVAFFVRRGIETSREWLERVRESVKKIRELQEEVKRELEREEK
;
A
#
# COMPACT_ATOMS: atom_id res chain seq x y z
N MET A 1 3.39 0.80 18.91
CA MET A 1 2.26 0.44 18.02
C MET A 1 2.83 -0.39 16.89
N GLY A 2 2.20 -1.50 16.54
CA GLY A 2 2.69 -2.36 15.46
C GLY A 2 2.30 -1.78 14.10
N TRP A 3 3.12 -2.00 13.06
CA TRP A 3 2.84 -1.53 11.69
C TRP A 3 1.46 -1.95 11.17
N LYS A 4 0.93 -3.10 11.59
CA LYS A 4 -0.43 -3.57 11.26
C LYS A 4 -1.50 -2.60 11.74
N GLU A 5 -1.36 -2.09 12.96
CA GLU A 5 -2.29 -1.13 13.57
C GLU A 5 -2.25 0.23 12.86
N GLU A 6 -1.07 0.66 12.42
CA GLU A 6 -0.91 1.88 11.64
C GLU A 6 -1.49 1.74 10.22
N ILE A 7 -1.29 0.59 9.56
CA ILE A 7 -1.93 0.27 8.27
C ILE A 7 -3.46 0.32 8.39
N ASP A 8 -4.03 -0.29 9.42
CA ASP A 8 -5.48 -0.26 9.65
C ASP A 8 -5.99 1.16 9.94
N LYS A 9 -5.18 1.97 10.61
CA LYS A 9 -5.45 3.40 10.77
C LYS A 9 -5.44 4.14 9.44
N LEU A 10 -4.43 3.93 8.59
CA LEU A 10 -4.36 4.56 7.26
C LEU A 10 -5.54 4.17 6.37
N LYS A 11 -5.96 2.90 6.40
CA LYS A 11 -7.18 2.46 5.68
C LYS A 11 -8.42 3.23 6.15
N ARG A 12 -8.58 3.44 7.46
CA ARG A 12 -9.68 4.26 8.01
C ARG A 12 -9.55 5.72 7.59
N ASP A 13 -8.35 6.30 7.67
CA ASP A 13 -8.10 7.69 7.29
C ASP A 13 -8.46 7.94 5.81
N ILE A 14 -8.16 6.99 4.90
CA ILE A 14 -8.56 7.06 3.49
C ILE A 14 -10.09 7.08 3.34
N GLU A 15 -10.78 6.16 4.03
CA GLU A 15 -12.24 6.07 3.98
C GLU A 15 -12.91 7.32 4.57
N GLU A 16 -12.37 7.86 5.66
CA GLU A 16 -12.87 9.10 6.27
C GLU A 16 -12.64 10.32 5.38
N SER A 17 -11.45 10.43 4.77
CA SER A 17 -11.13 11.51 3.83
C SER A 17 -12.06 11.47 2.61
N TYR A 18 -12.30 10.28 2.05
CA TYR A 18 -13.25 10.09 0.95
C TYR A 18 -14.67 10.51 1.34
N LYS A 19 -15.17 10.06 2.50
CA LYS A 19 -16.51 10.40 2.98
C LYS A 19 -16.68 11.90 3.17
N ARG A 20 -15.72 12.55 3.83
CA ARG A 20 -15.73 13.99 4.04
C ARG A 20 -15.78 14.75 2.73
N ALA A 21 -14.95 14.35 1.76
CA ALA A 21 -14.95 14.97 0.44
C ALA A 21 -16.29 14.80 -0.30
N LEU A 22 -16.97 13.66 -0.14
CA LEU A 22 -18.31 13.46 -0.69
C LEU A 22 -19.37 14.31 0.02
N GLU A 23 -19.36 14.35 1.35
CA GLU A 23 -20.30 15.14 2.15
C GLU A 23 -20.19 16.63 1.79
N GLU A 24 -18.97 17.18 1.74
CA GLU A 24 -18.75 18.57 1.34
C GLU A 24 -19.20 18.86 -0.10
N LEU A 25 -18.96 17.92 -1.03
CA LEU A 25 -19.44 18.03 -2.40
C LEU A 25 -20.98 18.05 -2.45
N GLU A 26 -21.64 17.16 -1.71
CA GLU A 26 -23.09 17.08 -1.63
C GLU A 26 -23.68 18.35 -1.02
N ASP A 27 -23.10 18.86 0.06
CA ASP A 27 -23.50 20.12 0.70
C ASP A 27 -23.43 21.31 -0.27
N ILE A 28 -22.35 21.41 -1.07
CA ILE A 28 -22.22 22.45 -2.11
C ILE A 28 -23.34 22.30 -3.15
N VAL A 29 -23.61 21.07 -3.61
CA VAL A 29 -24.66 20.82 -4.59
C VAL A 29 -26.03 21.18 -4.03
N GLU A 30 -26.37 20.77 -2.81
CA GLU A 30 -27.66 21.09 -2.17
C GLU A 30 -27.82 22.59 -1.93
N SER A 31 -26.78 23.27 -1.46
CA SER A 31 -26.72 24.72 -1.30
C SER A 31 -27.01 25.44 -2.63
N VAL A 32 -26.42 24.95 -3.72
CA VAL A 32 -26.68 25.48 -5.07
C VAL A 32 -28.12 25.23 -5.51
N LEU A 33 -28.62 24.01 -5.33
CA LEU A 33 -29.97 23.63 -5.77
C LEU A 33 -31.07 24.39 -5.01
N SER A 34 -30.84 24.73 -3.74
CA SER A 34 -31.76 25.52 -2.93
C SER A 34 -31.72 27.04 -3.23
N TRP A 35 -30.73 27.50 -4.01
CA TRP A 35 -30.51 28.92 -4.28
C TRP A 35 -31.51 29.47 -5.31
N ARG A 36 -32.27 30.51 -4.93
CA ARG A 36 -33.18 31.24 -5.84
C ARG A 36 -32.42 32.29 -6.65
N GLY A 37 -31.60 31.87 -7.61
CA GLY A 37 -30.88 32.79 -8.50
C GLY A 37 -29.73 32.16 -9.29
N ILE A 38 -29.03 32.97 -10.07
CA ILE A 38 -27.86 32.51 -10.84
C ILE A 38 -26.62 32.52 -9.94
N ILE A 39 -25.88 31.41 -9.92
CA ILE A 39 -24.68 31.27 -9.10
C ILE A 39 -23.45 31.79 -9.85
N SER A 40 -22.59 32.49 -9.11
CA SER A 40 -21.30 32.94 -9.63
C SER A 40 -20.39 31.75 -9.95
N PRO A 41 -20.01 31.52 -11.22
CA PRO A 41 -19.14 30.39 -11.58
C PRO A 41 -17.78 30.43 -10.88
N ARG A 42 -17.30 31.63 -10.53
CA ARG A 42 -16.04 31.80 -9.76
C ARG A 42 -16.18 31.37 -8.30
N ARG A 43 -17.35 31.56 -7.71
CA ARG A 43 -17.63 31.12 -6.33
C ARG A 43 -17.71 29.60 -6.30
N LEU A 44 -18.54 29.03 -7.17
CA LEU A 44 -18.69 27.58 -7.30
C LEU A 44 -17.34 26.89 -7.61
N TYR A 45 -16.53 27.46 -8.50
CA TYR A 45 -15.18 26.95 -8.74
C TYR A 45 -14.31 26.92 -7.49
N ARG A 46 -14.37 27.94 -6.62
CA ARG A 46 -13.56 27.97 -5.39
C ARG A 46 -14.02 26.92 -4.38
N GLU A 47 -15.34 26.79 -4.20
CA GLU A 47 -15.92 25.81 -3.26
C GLU A 47 -15.65 24.38 -3.72
N LEU A 48 -15.89 24.05 -5.00
CA LEU A 48 -15.56 22.72 -5.51
C LEU A 48 -14.05 22.44 -5.52
N ARG A 49 -13.24 23.47 -5.73
CA ARG A 49 -11.79 23.35 -5.67
C ARG A 49 -11.30 23.03 -4.27
N SER A 50 -11.86 23.62 -3.22
CA SER A 50 -11.41 23.32 -1.85
C SER A 50 -11.63 21.84 -1.53
N VAL A 51 -12.80 21.28 -1.87
CA VAL A 51 -13.07 19.85 -1.67
C VAL A 51 -12.01 18.97 -2.33
N VAL A 52 -11.64 19.29 -3.56
CA VAL A 52 -10.62 18.54 -4.31
C VAL A 52 -9.22 18.75 -3.73
N ASP A 53 -8.86 19.98 -3.37
CA ASP A 53 -7.55 20.32 -2.83
C ASP A 53 -7.36 19.68 -1.43
N ASP A 54 -8.42 19.62 -0.61
CA ASP A 54 -8.41 19.01 0.72
C ASP A 54 -8.32 17.48 0.64
N PHE A 55 -9.17 16.85 -0.20
CA PHE A 55 -9.08 15.41 -0.45
C PHE A 55 -7.70 15.01 -0.99
N LYS A 56 -7.15 15.81 -1.90
CA LYS A 56 -5.78 15.63 -2.39
C LYS A 56 -4.77 15.69 -1.25
N ALA A 57 -4.84 16.71 -0.39
CA ALA A 57 -3.88 16.90 0.70
C ALA A 57 -3.86 15.71 1.67
N ASP A 58 -5.04 15.19 2.03
CA ASP A 58 -5.17 14.00 2.88
C ASP A 58 -4.51 12.77 2.24
N LEU A 59 -4.73 12.53 0.94
CA LEU A 59 -4.10 11.41 0.23
C LEU A 59 -2.57 11.52 0.18
N PHE A 60 -2.01 12.72 0.04
CA PHE A 60 -0.56 12.93 0.14
C PHE A 60 -0.02 12.70 1.55
N ASP A 61 -0.78 13.02 2.59
CA ASP A 61 -0.39 12.72 3.97
C ASP A 61 -0.34 11.20 4.22
N ILE A 62 -1.36 10.48 3.73
CA ILE A 62 -1.42 9.02 3.77
C ILE A 62 -0.22 8.41 3.03
N GLU A 63 0.07 8.88 1.81
CA GLU A 63 1.24 8.45 1.04
C GLU A 63 2.54 8.64 1.81
N ARG A 64 2.72 9.81 2.43
CA ARG A 64 3.90 10.14 3.22
C ARG A 64 4.07 9.17 4.40
N ARG A 65 3.00 8.91 5.16
CA ARG A 65 3.00 7.99 6.31
C ARG A 65 3.27 6.55 5.89
N LEU A 66 2.76 6.11 4.74
CA LEU A 66 3.06 4.78 4.17
C LEU A 66 4.55 4.58 3.91
N ARG A 67 5.21 5.56 3.30
CA ARG A 67 6.66 5.51 3.02
C ARG A 67 7.50 5.42 4.30
N GLU A 68 7.01 5.93 5.42
CA GLU A 68 7.69 5.82 6.72
C GLU A 68 7.60 4.39 7.28
N ILE A 69 6.41 3.76 7.21
CA ILE A 69 6.21 2.36 7.61
C ILE A 69 7.08 1.43 6.76
N GLU A 70 7.14 1.70 5.46
CA GLU A 70 7.91 0.90 4.50
C GLU A 70 9.39 0.77 4.87
N ARG A 71 9.99 1.84 5.41
CA ARG A 71 11.42 1.84 5.81
C ARG A 71 11.70 0.96 7.03
N GLU A 72 10.67 0.61 7.80
CA GLU A 72 10.81 -0.07 9.08
C GLU A 72 10.45 -1.57 9.02
N VAL A 73 9.86 -2.08 7.92
CA VAL A 73 9.22 -3.42 7.89
C VAL A 73 9.52 -4.24 6.63
N GLY A 74 9.62 -5.57 6.78
CA GLY A 74 9.87 -6.53 5.68
C GLY A 74 8.63 -7.00 4.89
N GLU A 75 8.76 -8.08 4.10
CA GLU A 75 7.77 -8.68 3.18
C GLU A 75 6.29 -8.65 3.62
N GLU A 76 6.02 -8.86 4.91
CA GLU A 76 4.66 -8.96 5.44
C GLU A 76 3.87 -7.64 5.33
N ALA A 77 4.55 -6.48 5.33
CA ALA A 77 3.92 -5.17 5.14
C ALA A 77 3.60 -4.83 3.68
N LYS A 78 4.29 -5.46 2.71
CA LYS A 78 4.13 -5.16 1.28
C LYS A 78 2.71 -5.40 0.79
N SER A 79 2.13 -6.56 1.14
CA SER A 79 0.76 -6.91 0.73
C SER A 79 -0.25 -5.88 1.23
N SER A 80 -0.05 -5.38 2.46
CA SER A 80 -0.92 -4.37 3.04
C SER A 80 -0.77 -2.99 2.39
N ILE A 81 0.45 -2.63 1.94
CA ILE A 81 0.70 -1.38 1.20
C ILE A 81 0.03 -1.45 -0.18
N VAL A 82 0.12 -2.57 -0.89
CA VAL A 82 -0.57 -2.79 -2.18
C VAL A 82 -2.10 -2.67 -2.02
N GLU A 83 -2.66 -3.21 -0.94
CA GLU A 83 -4.08 -3.04 -0.63
C GLU A 83 -4.46 -1.58 -0.42
N ILE A 84 -3.60 -0.79 0.23
CA ILE A 84 -3.83 0.64 0.44
C ILE A 84 -3.73 1.41 -0.88
N GLU A 85 -2.73 1.13 -1.70
CA GLU A 85 -2.59 1.72 -3.03
C GLU A 85 -3.88 1.51 -3.85
N LYS A 86 -4.38 0.27 -3.88
CA LYS A 86 -5.63 -0.07 -4.55
C LYS A 86 -6.83 0.66 -3.95
N LEU A 87 -6.90 0.77 -2.61
CA LEU A 87 -7.96 1.50 -1.94
C LEU A 87 -7.98 2.99 -2.35
N ILE A 88 -6.81 3.63 -2.42
CA ILE A 88 -6.68 5.01 -2.89
C ILE A 88 -7.17 5.14 -4.34
N GLU A 89 -6.72 4.24 -5.23
CA GLU A 89 -7.16 4.24 -6.64
C GLU A 89 -8.68 4.12 -6.77
N ASP A 90 -9.29 3.18 -6.02
CA ASP A 90 -10.72 2.93 -6.07
C ASP A 90 -11.52 4.13 -5.52
N ARG A 91 -11.09 4.73 -4.40
CA ARG A 91 -11.78 5.89 -3.81
C ARG A 91 -11.67 7.15 -4.66
N VAL A 92 -10.51 7.40 -5.27
CA VAL A 92 -10.35 8.52 -6.21
C VAL A 92 -11.21 8.33 -7.46
N ARG A 93 -11.32 7.09 -7.97
CA ARG A 93 -12.20 6.77 -9.10
C ARG A 93 -13.67 7.00 -8.75
N GLU A 94 -14.11 6.53 -7.59
CA GLU A 94 -15.48 6.73 -7.13
C GLU A 94 -15.80 8.21 -6.90
N PHE A 95 -14.92 8.94 -6.22
CA PHE A 95 -15.06 10.39 -6.01
C PHE A 95 -15.15 11.12 -7.35
N THR A 96 -14.29 10.78 -8.32
CA THR A 96 -14.33 11.36 -9.67
C THR A 96 -15.71 11.17 -10.32
N LYS A 97 -16.26 9.96 -10.24
CA LYS A 97 -17.59 9.66 -10.79
C LYS A 97 -18.68 10.48 -10.09
N LYS A 98 -18.66 10.54 -8.76
CA LYS A 98 -19.63 11.30 -7.95
C LYS A 98 -19.55 12.81 -8.20
N TYR A 99 -18.35 13.33 -8.37
CA TYR A 99 -18.12 14.71 -8.75
C TYR A 99 -18.69 15.00 -10.14
N GLU A 100 -18.44 14.15 -11.14
CA GLU A 100 -18.99 14.31 -12.49
C GLU A 100 -20.53 14.27 -12.49
N GLU A 101 -21.13 13.34 -11.74
CA GLU A 101 -22.58 13.29 -11.54
C GLU A 101 -23.12 14.57 -10.90
N SER A 102 -22.41 15.11 -9.91
CA SER A 102 -22.76 16.35 -9.23
C SER A 102 -22.69 17.55 -10.17
N VAL A 103 -21.61 17.71 -10.93
CA VAL A 103 -21.48 18.78 -11.94
C VAL A 103 -22.57 18.68 -13.00
N LYS A 104 -22.92 17.46 -13.46
CA LYS A 104 -24.04 17.26 -14.40
C LYS A 104 -25.38 17.72 -13.83
N LYS A 105 -25.66 17.48 -12.55
CA LYS A 105 -26.88 18.02 -11.90
C LYS A 105 -26.88 19.55 -11.95
N LEU A 106 -25.73 20.16 -11.67
CA LEU A 106 -25.56 21.61 -11.68
C LEU A 106 -25.66 22.23 -13.09
N GLU A 107 -25.31 21.52 -14.16
CA GLU A 107 -25.42 22.01 -15.54
C GLU A 107 -26.83 22.49 -15.89
N SER A 108 -27.86 21.84 -15.34
CA SER A 108 -29.26 22.20 -15.60
C SER A 108 -29.65 23.59 -15.05
N TYR A 109 -28.90 24.10 -14.07
CA TYR A 109 -29.10 25.41 -13.43
C TYR A 109 -28.15 26.49 -13.96
N VAL A 110 -27.26 26.13 -14.88
CA VAL A 110 -26.29 27.06 -15.48
C VAL A 110 -26.67 27.35 -16.93
N PRO A 111 -26.79 28.64 -17.32
CA PRO A 111 -27.06 29.03 -18.71
C PRO A 111 -26.09 28.36 -19.68
N VAL A 112 -26.60 27.89 -20.82
CA VAL A 112 -25.81 27.14 -21.83
C VAL A 112 -24.58 27.94 -22.29
N GLU A 113 -24.74 29.25 -22.49
CA GLU A 113 -23.66 30.17 -22.87
C GLU A 113 -22.55 30.33 -21.80
N TRP A 114 -22.78 29.86 -20.57
CA TRP A 114 -21.79 29.88 -19.49
C TRP A 114 -20.99 28.58 -19.41
N ARG A 115 -21.51 27.47 -19.96
CA ARG A 115 -20.85 26.16 -19.93
C ARG A 115 -19.53 26.15 -20.71
N GLY A 116 -19.42 26.98 -21.75
CA GLY A 116 -18.19 27.16 -22.52
C GLY A 116 -17.19 28.16 -21.91
N ARG A 117 -17.52 28.80 -20.76
CA ARG A 117 -16.62 29.77 -20.13
C ARG A 117 -15.55 29.06 -19.32
N ARG A 118 -14.36 29.67 -19.27
CA ARG A 118 -13.19 29.15 -18.54
C ARG A 118 -13.49 28.61 -17.13
N PRO A 119 -14.27 29.29 -16.27
CA PRO A 119 -14.57 28.77 -14.94
C PRO A 119 -15.33 27.44 -14.95
N TRP A 120 -16.32 27.29 -15.84
CA TRP A 120 -17.11 26.06 -15.92
C TRP A 120 -16.27 24.90 -16.46
N ILE A 121 -15.50 25.15 -17.53
CA ILE A 121 -14.56 24.15 -18.08
C ILE A 121 -13.58 23.68 -16.99
N ALA A 122 -13.09 24.59 -16.15
CA ALA A 122 -12.20 24.25 -15.05
C ALA A 122 -12.88 23.38 -13.99
N ILE A 123 -14.15 23.63 -13.66
CA ILE A 123 -14.97 22.80 -12.77
C ILE A 123 -15.11 21.39 -13.34
N SER A 124 -15.53 21.26 -14.59
CA SER A 124 -15.79 19.96 -15.24
C SER A 124 -14.53 19.11 -15.41
N MET A 125 -13.36 19.73 -15.62
CA MET A 125 -12.08 19.03 -15.80
C MET A 125 -11.36 18.69 -14.49
N MET A 126 -11.81 19.26 -13.37
CA MET A 126 -11.14 19.14 -12.08
C MET A 126 -10.96 17.70 -11.58
N PRO A 127 -11.99 16.83 -11.59
CA PRO A 127 -11.86 15.50 -11.01
C PRO A 127 -10.91 14.62 -11.84
N GLN A 128 -10.83 14.83 -13.15
CA GLN A 128 -9.87 14.12 -14.01
C GLN A 128 -8.43 14.55 -13.73
N LYS A 129 -8.20 15.85 -13.46
CA LYS A 129 -6.88 16.32 -13.03
C LYS A 129 -6.49 15.73 -11.68
N LEU A 130 -7.43 15.62 -10.74
CA LEU A 130 -7.19 14.93 -9.47
C LEU A 130 -6.77 13.49 -9.71
N ALA A 131 -7.56 12.71 -10.44
CA ALA A 131 -7.27 11.30 -10.74
C ALA A 131 -5.88 11.13 -11.40
N MET A 132 -5.53 12.01 -12.34
CA MET A 132 -4.22 12.00 -13.00
C MET A 132 -3.08 12.29 -12.01
N ILE A 133 -3.23 13.29 -11.14
CA ILE A 133 -2.21 13.67 -10.16
C ILE A 133 -1.99 12.54 -9.16
N ILE A 134 -3.06 11.99 -8.59
CA ILE A 134 -2.95 10.89 -7.62
C ILE A 134 -2.32 9.66 -8.26
N SER A 135 -2.76 9.26 -9.46
CA SER A 135 -2.18 8.12 -10.16
C SER A 135 -0.68 8.30 -10.46
N ARG A 136 -0.23 9.52 -10.80
CA ARG A 136 1.17 9.77 -11.12
C ARG A 136 2.06 9.89 -9.88
N GLU A 137 1.61 10.64 -8.88
CA GLU A 137 2.45 11.07 -7.76
C GLU A 137 2.34 10.11 -6.58
N VAL A 138 1.12 9.75 -6.17
CA VAL A 138 0.88 8.89 -5.01
C VAL A 138 1.09 7.43 -5.38
N THR A 139 0.31 6.93 -6.34
CA THR A 139 0.36 5.54 -6.78
C THR A 139 1.73 5.20 -7.40
N GLY A 140 2.25 6.06 -8.29
CA GLY A 140 3.54 5.84 -8.94
C GLY A 140 4.72 5.78 -7.97
N ALA A 141 4.70 6.60 -6.92
CA ALA A 141 5.77 6.57 -5.93
C ALA A 141 5.68 5.37 -4.98
N LEU A 142 4.47 4.98 -4.57
CA LEU A 142 4.25 3.75 -3.81
C LEU A 142 4.75 2.52 -4.56
N ARG A 143 4.44 2.41 -5.87
CA ARG A 143 4.96 1.31 -6.71
C ARG A 143 6.48 1.27 -6.79
N THR A 144 7.09 2.43 -6.97
CA THR A 144 8.56 2.53 -7.10
C THR A 144 9.23 2.05 -5.83
N ALA A 145 8.76 2.52 -4.67
CA ALA A 145 9.32 2.15 -3.38
C ALA A 145 9.13 0.64 -3.11
N LEU A 146 7.93 0.11 -3.38
CA LEU A 146 7.65 -1.33 -3.28
C LEU A 146 8.60 -2.18 -4.15
N SER A 147 8.86 -1.76 -5.39
CA SER A 147 9.80 -2.47 -6.28
C SER A 147 11.25 -2.38 -5.80
N GLU A 148 11.67 -1.29 -5.18
CA GLU A 148 13.00 -1.19 -4.55
C GLU A 148 13.11 -2.14 -3.34
N LEU A 149 12.05 -2.26 -2.55
CA LEU A 149 11.98 -3.28 -1.49
C LEU A 149 11.97 -4.72 -2.02
N GLU A 150 11.30 -5.00 -3.14
CA GLU A 150 11.36 -6.32 -3.79
C GLU A 150 12.81 -6.70 -4.10
N ARG A 151 13.56 -5.79 -4.70
CA ARG A 151 14.97 -6.02 -5.03
C ARG A 151 15.85 -6.17 -3.79
N ALA A 152 15.66 -5.33 -2.77
CA ALA A 152 16.44 -5.43 -1.54
C ALA A 152 16.16 -6.74 -0.77
N VAL A 153 14.90 -7.20 -0.75
CA VAL A 153 14.55 -8.49 -0.15
C VAL A 153 15.14 -9.66 -0.94
N GLU A 154 15.04 -9.64 -2.27
CA GLU A 154 15.66 -10.63 -3.14
C GLU A 154 17.18 -10.71 -2.92
N GLU A 155 17.85 -9.57 -2.76
CA GLU A 155 19.29 -9.49 -2.46
C GLU A 155 19.66 -10.03 -1.07
N THR A 156 18.76 -9.93 -0.07
CA THR A 156 18.97 -10.53 1.26
C THR A 156 18.63 -12.03 1.33
N SER A 157 18.05 -12.60 0.27
CA SER A 157 17.79 -14.04 0.20
C SER A 157 19.08 -14.79 -0.14
N ALA A 158 19.49 -15.73 0.73
CA ALA A 158 20.61 -16.61 0.42
C ALA A 158 20.19 -17.59 -0.68
N VAL A 159 20.59 -17.32 -1.93
CA VAL A 159 20.29 -18.20 -3.06
C VAL A 159 21.14 -19.45 -2.97
N VAL A 160 20.53 -20.55 -2.55
CA VAL A 160 21.15 -21.88 -2.67
C VAL A 160 20.90 -22.38 -4.10
N SER A 161 21.89 -22.21 -4.97
CA SER A 161 21.78 -22.55 -6.41
C SER A 161 21.55 -24.04 -6.68
N SER A 162 21.78 -24.94 -5.70
CA SER A 162 21.55 -26.38 -5.87
C SER A 162 21.11 -27.05 -4.57
N ILE A 163 19.95 -27.70 -4.60
CA ILE A 163 19.44 -28.54 -3.51
C ILE A 163 19.16 -29.93 -4.09
N ARG A 164 19.61 -30.99 -3.41
CA ARG A 164 19.27 -32.37 -3.79
C ARG A 164 18.01 -32.79 -3.06
N LEU A 165 16.96 -33.07 -3.82
CA LEU A 165 15.70 -33.62 -3.32
C LEU A 165 15.53 -35.05 -3.83
N ARG A 166 14.76 -35.86 -3.11
CA ARG A 166 14.35 -37.18 -3.61
C ARG A 166 13.40 -37.00 -4.81
N LYS A 167 13.36 -37.99 -5.70
CA LYS A 167 12.50 -37.93 -6.90
C LYS A 167 11.02 -37.76 -6.56
N GLU A 168 10.56 -38.43 -5.50
CA GLU A 168 9.17 -38.36 -5.03
C GLU A 168 8.82 -36.93 -4.56
N ASP A 169 9.67 -36.33 -3.72
CA ASP A 169 9.50 -34.96 -3.24
C ASP A 169 9.52 -33.94 -4.40
N MET A 170 10.37 -34.17 -5.41
CA MET A 170 10.41 -33.35 -6.62
C MET A 170 9.12 -33.45 -7.44
N GLY A 171 8.54 -34.65 -7.54
CA GLY A 171 7.27 -34.87 -8.24
C GLY A 171 6.13 -34.07 -7.64
N VAL A 172 6.03 -34.05 -6.31
CA VAL A 172 5.02 -33.23 -5.60
C VAL A 172 5.21 -31.74 -5.88
N ILE A 173 6.45 -31.25 -5.87
CA ILE A 173 6.74 -29.85 -6.19
C ILE A 173 6.31 -29.52 -7.62
N ASP A 174 6.62 -30.40 -8.57
CA ASP A 174 6.27 -30.23 -9.97
C ASP A 174 4.76 -30.17 -10.19
N GLU A 175 4.00 -31.05 -9.54
CA GLU A 175 2.54 -31.04 -9.59
C GLU A 175 1.96 -29.72 -9.09
N LEU A 176 2.49 -29.20 -7.98
CA LEU A 176 1.99 -27.94 -7.39
C LEU A 176 2.33 -26.72 -8.26
N VAL A 177 3.49 -26.72 -8.93
CA VAL A 177 3.84 -25.67 -9.91
C VAL A 177 2.96 -25.79 -11.15
N ASN A 178 2.78 -27.00 -11.68
CA ASN A 178 1.95 -27.25 -12.87
C ASN A 178 0.46 -26.93 -12.62
N ALA A 179 -0.02 -27.14 -11.39
CA ALA A 179 -1.36 -26.74 -10.96
C ALA A 179 -1.52 -25.23 -10.74
N GLY A 180 -0.44 -24.45 -10.89
CA GLY A 180 -0.45 -23.00 -10.71
C GLY A 180 -0.52 -22.54 -9.24
N ILE A 181 -0.30 -23.44 -8.29
CA ILE A 181 -0.28 -23.11 -6.85
C ILE A 181 0.99 -22.31 -6.50
N PHE A 182 2.11 -22.61 -7.17
CA PHE A 182 3.35 -21.85 -7.09
C PHE A 182 3.81 -21.41 -8.47
N LYS A 183 4.42 -20.22 -8.58
CA LYS A 183 4.94 -19.66 -9.84
C LYS A 183 6.23 -20.35 -10.28
N SER A 184 6.99 -20.93 -9.35
CA SER A 184 8.22 -21.64 -9.65
C SER A 184 8.54 -22.75 -8.64
N ARG A 185 9.40 -23.70 -9.02
CA ARG A 185 9.91 -24.74 -8.13
C ARG A 185 10.65 -24.15 -6.93
N SER A 186 11.42 -23.08 -7.13
CA SER A 186 12.17 -22.41 -6.06
C SER A 186 11.23 -21.78 -5.02
N GLU A 187 10.13 -21.18 -5.47
CA GLU A 187 9.09 -20.63 -4.58
C GLU A 187 8.42 -21.74 -3.77
N ALA A 188 8.06 -22.86 -4.41
CA ALA A 188 7.49 -24.02 -3.73
C ALA A 188 8.45 -24.59 -2.66
N VAL A 189 9.74 -24.74 -3.00
CA VAL A 189 10.76 -25.19 -2.04
C VAL A 189 10.89 -24.22 -0.87
N ALA A 190 10.97 -22.91 -1.13
CA ALA A 190 11.08 -21.90 -0.09
C ALA A 190 9.88 -21.93 0.86
N PHE A 191 8.66 -22.10 0.31
CA PHE A 191 7.44 -22.26 1.09
C PHE A 191 7.51 -23.47 2.03
N PHE A 192 7.87 -24.65 1.51
CA PHE A 192 7.96 -25.87 2.32
C PHE A 192 9.07 -25.80 3.37
N VAL A 193 10.22 -25.22 3.04
CA VAL A 193 11.31 -25.00 4.00
C VAL A 193 10.84 -24.09 5.14
N ARG A 194 10.15 -22.99 4.83
CA ARG A 194 9.63 -22.07 5.84
C ARG A 194 8.61 -22.76 6.76
N ARG A 195 7.63 -23.47 6.18
CA ARG A 195 6.66 -24.27 6.95
C ARG A 195 7.33 -25.34 7.81
N GLY A 196 8.36 -25.99 7.28
CA GLY A 196 9.17 -26.97 7.99
C GLY A 196 9.86 -26.37 9.21
N ILE A 197 10.48 -25.19 9.06
CA ILE A 197 11.13 -24.44 10.15
C ILE A 197 10.11 -23.98 11.19
N GLU A 198 8.95 -23.44 10.77
CA GLU A 198 7.90 -22.98 11.68
C GLU A 198 7.34 -24.11 12.54
N THR A 199 7.02 -25.25 11.93
CA THR A 199 6.53 -26.44 12.64
C THR A 199 7.61 -27.00 13.59
N SER A 200 8.87 -26.78 13.23
CA SER A 200 10.05 -27.25 13.94
C SER A 200 10.57 -26.30 15.01
N ARG A 201 9.90 -25.17 15.24
CA ARG A 201 10.48 -24.03 15.97
C ARG A 201 10.93 -24.40 17.38
N GLU A 202 10.09 -25.10 18.14
CA GLU A 202 10.37 -25.45 19.54
C GLU A 202 11.59 -26.37 19.71
N TRP A 203 11.78 -27.35 18.82
CA TRP A 203 12.96 -28.21 18.89
C TRP A 203 14.21 -27.51 18.36
N LEU A 204 14.08 -26.69 17.29
CA LEU A 204 15.19 -25.89 16.75
C LEU A 204 15.71 -24.89 17.77
N GLU A 205 14.83 -24.30 18.58
CA GLU A 205 15.19 -23.37 19.65
C GLU A 205 16.03 -24.09 20.73
N ARG A 206 15.59 -25.26 21.19
CA ARG A 206 16.36 -26.11 22.13
C ARG A 206 17.72 -26.53 21.57
N VAL A 207 17.80 -26.85 20.29
CA VAL A 207 19.06 -27.16 19.62
C VAL A 207 19.97 -25.93 19.58
N ARG A 208 19.44 -24.75 19.23
CA ARG A 208 20.20 -23.50 19.23
C ARG A 208 20.76 -23.16 20.61
N GLU A 209 19.96 -23.30 21.66
CA GLU A 209 20.41 -23.09 23.04
C GLU A 209 21.53 -24.06 23.41
N SER A 210 21.39 -25.34 23.04
CA SER A 210 22.41 -26.36 23.28
C SER A 210 23.71 -26.06 22.53
N VAL A 211 23.63 -25.66 21.27
CA VAL A 211 24.79 -25.27 20.46
C VAL A 211 25.46 -24.02 21.02
N LYS A 212 24.67 -23.05 21.51
CA LYS A 212 25.21 -21.84 22.16
C LYS A 212 26.00 -22.21 23.41
N LYS A 213 25.47 -23.11 24.24
CA LYS A 213 26.14 -23.58 25.45
C LYS A 213 27.45 -24.33 25.14
N ILE A 214 27.46 -25.13 24.07
CA ILE A 214 28.70 -25.77 23.58
C ILE A 214 29.74 -24.72 23.19
N ARG A 215 29.35 -23.66 22.47
CA ARG A 215 30.27 -22.58 22.08
C ARG A 215 30.81 -21.82 23.28
N GLU A 216 29.96 -21.51 24.25
CA GLU A 216 30.36 -20.84 25.50
C GLU A 216 31.39 -21.69 26.27
N LEU A 217 31.16 -23.00 26.39
CA LEU A 217 32.12 -23.93 27.00
C LEU A 217 33.44 -24.01 26.22
N GLN A 218 33.38 -24.04 24.88
CA GLN A 218 34.59 -24.03 24.04
C GLN A 218 35.41 -22.74 24.23
N GLU A 219 34.75 -21.59 24.37
CA GLU A 219 35.42 -20.33 24.66
C GLU A 219 35.99 -20.28 26.07
N GLU A 220 35.30 -20.83 27.06
CA GLU A 220 35.77 -20.89 28.45
C GLU A 220 37.03 -21.74 28.58
N VAL A 221 37.02 -22.94 27.98
CA VAL A 221 38.21 -23.82 27.91
C VAL A 221 39.37 -23.12 27.22
N LYS A 222 39.10 -22.38 26.12
CA LYS A 222 40.14 -21.63 25.42
C LYS A 222 40.74 -20.52 26.30
N ARG A 223 39.91 -19.79 27.07
CA ARG A 223 40.36 -18.73 27.97
C ARG A 223 41.14 -19.27 29.17
N GLU A 224 40.83 -20.46 29.67
CA GLU A 224 41.61 -21.12 30.73
C GLU A 224 43.01 -21.53 30.24
N LEU A 225 43.12 -22.10 29.05
CA LEU A 225 44.42 -22.42 28.44
C LEU A 225 45.28 -21.16 28.23
N GLU A 226 44.68 -20.06 27.77
CA GLU A 226 45.38 -18.77 27.61
C GLU A 226 45.80 -18.12 28.95
N ARG A 227 45.22 -18.55 30.08
CA ARG A 227 45.58 -18.08 31.43
C ARG A 227 46.73 -18.87 32.06
N GLU A 228 46.88 -20.15 31.74
CA GLU A 228 48.01 -20.97 32.22
C GLU A 228 49.31 -20.72 31.45
N GLU A 229 49.26 -20.12 30.26
CA GLU A 229 50.45 -19.72 29.48
C GLU A 229 51.05 -18.36 29.88
N LYS A 230 50.56 -17.72 30.95
CA LYS A 230 51.10 -16.47 31.54
C LYS A 230 51.73 -16.70 32.91
#